data_AF-A0A2M7B119-F1
#
_entry.id   AF-A0A2M7B119-F1
#
_cell.length_a   1.000
_cell.length_b   1.000
_cell.length_c   1.000
_cell.angle_alpha   90.00
_cell.angle_beta   90.00
_cell.angle_gamma   90.00
#
_symmetry.space_group_name_H-M   'P 1'
#
loop_
_entity.id
_entity.type
_entity.pdbx_description
1 polymer ?
#
loop_
_entity_poly.entity_id
_entity_poly.type
_entity_poly.pdbx_seq_one_letter_code
_entity_poly.pdbx_strand_id
1 'polypeptide(L)'
;MIVYRNVNYSKAETQEKGRIKYLIDNNEYYVEEAAILEYKKLGYNALWSENYYWWEIMVLLFWDIIYAKIDGVWSPEFGDFPSALQDMPRDLFTLEFYQRREKIIENRIKELYEIDIVNELIKSHKCHYDTRCRLIEKWEKFTIEELITPIRICDKNKLIEILKKLLFDFKNNRSGLPDLIIHSDKELFFSEVKSENDKVSEKQISWHNYLSQELGFKIEIFLINYSDKKADILKNNNRKEGKHISEDKIMRKKRLVEKQQQELLVANKKNVQAYKKAGIKKMEWLAAIDDTTCPICAALNGKIADVGGEFPGGFKHPPACSSCRCTTVAVVEHDKICEEVKVKPEVKKMGCMTMFIVFSASFAGIVFIIIVLLYCSGIFKGL
;
A
#
# COMPACT_ATOMS: atom_id res chain seq x y z
N MET A 1 -16.51 -20.23 3.76
CA MET A 1 -17.21 -21.06 2.74
C MET A 1 -17.78 -20.16 1.66
N ILE A 2 -17.46 -20.36 0.37
CA ILE A 2 -18.04 -19.58 -0.73
C ILE A 2 -19.21 -20.34 -1.36
N VAL A 3 -20.40 -19.74 -1.35
CA VAL A 3 -21.64 -20.28 -1.93
C VAL A 3 -22.18 -19.36 -3.02
N TYR A 4 -23.12 -19.85 -3.81
CA TYR A 4 -23.69 -19.14 -4.96
C TYR A 4 -25.20 -19.17 -4.86
N ARG A 5 -25.82 -18.02 -5.05
CA ARG A 5 -27.27 -17.89 -5.22
C ARG A 5 -27.51 -17.26 -6.57
N ASN A 6 -28.45 -17.82 -7.34
CA ASN A 6 -28.82 -17.28 -8.63
C ASN A 6 -30.34 -17.04 -8.65
N VAL A 7 -30.74 -15.81 -8.92
CA VAL A 7 -32.14 -15.40 -9.00
C VAL A 7 -32.46 -14.89 -10.40
N ASN A 8 -33.73 -14.96 -10.79
CA ASN A 8 -34.20 -14.50 -12.08
C ASN A 8 -35.18 -13.35 -11.92
N TYR A 9 -34.87 -12.20 -12.52
CA TYR A 9 -35.75 -11.05 -12.58
C TYR A 9 -35.83 -10.49 -14.00
N SER A 10 -37.00 -9.97 -14.36
CA SER A 10 -37.19 -9.22 -15.60
C SER A 10 -36.37 -7.93 -15.56
N LYS A 11 -35.78 -7.53 -16.69
CA LYS A 11 -35.09 -6.23 -16.80
C LYS A 11 -36.10 -5.12 -17.04
N ALA A 12 -35.82 -3.93 -16.50
CA ALA A 12 -36.59 -2.73 -16.82
C ALA A 12 -36.40 -2.32 -18.29
N GLU A 13 -37.44 -1.74 -18.89
CA GLU A 13 -37.42 -1.29 -20.29
C GLU A 13 -36.52 -0.06 -20.50
N THR A 14 -36.47 0.84 -19.51
CA THR A 14 -35.58 2.00 -19.54
C THR A 14 -34.26 1.67 -18.86
N GLN A 15 -33.20 1.60 -19.66
CA GLN A 15 -31.83 1.44 -19.16
C GLN A 15 -31.09 2.75 -19.30
N GLU A 16 -30.66 3.32 -18.17
CA GLU A 16 -29.63 4.35 -18.19
C GLU A 16 -28.31 3.74 -18.69
N LYS A 17 -27.52 4.50 -19.47
CA LYS A 17 -26.25 4.01 -20.02
C LYS A 17 -25.35 3.46 -18.91
N GLY A 18 -25.14 2.15 -18.93
CA GLY A 18 -24.14 1.47 -18.09
C GLY A 18 -24.65 0.87 -16.78
N ARG A 19 -25.93 1.02 -16.42
CA ARG A 19 -26.50 0.36 -15.23
C ARG A 19 -27.82 -0.34 -15.54
N ILE A 20 -27.87 -1.64 -15.30
CA ILE A 20 -29.05 -2.47 -15.52
C ILE A 20 -29.98 -2.34 -14.31
N LYS A 21 -31.25 -2.10 -14.56
CA LYS A 21 -32.32 -2.16 -13.56
C LYS A 21 -33.19 -3.40 -13.76
N TYR A 22 -33.72 -3.92 -12.66
CA TYR A 22 -34.58 -5.09 -12.60
C TYR A 22 -35.96 -4.72 -12.06
N LEU A 23 -36.99 -5.35 -12.62
CA LEU A 23 -38.38 -5.18 -12.22
C LEU A 23 -38.72 -6.18 -11.12
N ILE A 24 -39.03 -5.68 -9.93
CA ILE A 24 -39.45 -6.45 -8.77
C ILE A 24 -40.70 -5.78 -8.20
N ASP A 25 -41.81 -6.52 -8.12
CA ASP A 25 -43.08 -6.03 -7.58
C ASP A 25 -43.50 -4.67 -8.20
N ASN A 26 -43.38 -4.57 -9.53
CA ASN A 26 -43.65 -3.38 -10.38
C ASN A 26 -42.78 -2.14 -10.12
N ASN A 27 -41.66 -2.28 -9.40
CA ASN A 27 -40.69 -1.22 -9.18
C ASN A 27 -39.34 -1.57 -9.81
N GLU A 28 -38.56 -0.55 -10.18
CA GLU A 28 -37.24 -0.71 -10.78
C GLU A 28 -36.13 -0.55 -9.74
N TYR A 29 -35.20 -1.50 -9.72
CA TYR A 29 -34.08 -1.53 -8.78
C TYR A 29 -32.76 -1.81 -9.49
N TYR A 30 -31.66 -1.18 -9.05
CA TYR A 30 -30.32 -1.60 -9.43
C TYR A 30 -30.00 -2.99 -8.84
N VAL A 31 -28.89 -3.59 -9.29
CA VAL A 31 -28.56 -4.99 -8.99
C VAL A 31 -28.38 -5.23 -7.48
N GLU A 32 -27.73 -4.31 -6.76
CA GLU A 32 -27.50 -4.41 -5.31
C GLU A 32 -28.80 -4.21 -4.52
N GLU A 33 -29.65 -3.27 -4.95
CA GLU A 33 -30.97 -3.04 -4.35
C GLU A 33 -31.89 -4.27 -4.51
N ALA A 34 -31.88 -4.89 -5.69
CA ALA A 34 -32.58 -6.14 -5.94
C ALA A 34 -32.11 -7.27 -5.01
N ALA A 35 -30.79 -7.38 -4.79
CA ALA A 35 -30.23 -8.36 -3.85
C ALA A 35 -30.67 -8.07 -2.40
N ILE A 36 -30.65 -6.81 -1.96
CA ILE A 36 -31.12 -6.39 -0.63
C ILE A 36 -32.59 -6.78 -0.41
N LEU A 37 -33.45 -6.54 -1.40
CA LEU A 37 -34.86 -6.92 -1.33
C LEU A 37 -35.06 -8.44 -1.20
N GLU A 38 -34.28 -9.22 -1.95
CA GLU A 38 -34.33 -10.67 -1.87
C GLU A 38 -33.88 -11.17 -0.49
N TYR A 39 -32.78 -10.64 0.05
CA TYR A 39 -32.33 -10.96 1.41
C TYR A 39 -33.38 -10.60 2.46
N LYS A 40 -34.10 -9.49 2.28
CA LYS A 40 -35.23 -9.11 3.14
C LYS A 40 -36.37 -10.12 3.07
N LYS A 41 -36.71 -10.64 1.89
CA LYS A 41 -37.71 -11.72 1.71
C LYS A 41 -37.28 -13.01 2.41
N LEU A 42 -35.96 -13.26 2.50
CA LEU A 42 -35.37 -14.39 3.20
C LEU A 42 -35.22 -14.18 4.72
N GLY A 43 -35.65 -13.03 5.26
CA GLY A 43 -35.59 -12.73 6.68
C GLY A 43 -34.26 -12.15 7.17
N TYR A 44 -33.42 -11.65 6.27
CA TYR A 44 -32.16 -10.98 6.61
C TYR A 44 -32.25 -9.47 6.41
N ASN A 45 -31.44 -8.74 7.16
CA ASN A 45 -31.08 -7.36 6.84
C ASN A 45 -29.81 -7.36 5.99
N ALA A 46 -29.68 -6.37 5.12
CA ALA A 46 -28.53 -6.22 4.24
C ALA A 46 -28.08 -4.77 4.22
N LEU A 47 -26.82 -4.53 4.60
CA LEU A 47 -26.17 -3.22 4.54
C LEU A 47 -25.32 -3.16 3.27
N TRP A 48 -25.54 -2.13 2.45
CA TRP A 48 -24.68 -1.85 1.29
C TRP A 48 -23.37 -1.20 1.74
N SER A 49 -22.40 -2.03 2.11
CA SER A 49 -21.13 -1.61 2.69
C SER A 49 -20.11 -1.16 1.66
N GLU A 50 -19.95 -1.95 0.59
CA GLU A 50 -18.79 -1.94 -0.30
C GLU A 50 -17.47 -1.78 0.48
N ASN A 51 -16.59 -0.87 0.03
CA ASN A 51 -15.33 -0.56 0.70
C ASN A 51 -15.49 0.53 1.78
N TYR A 52 -16.42 1.46 1.59
CA TYR A 52 -16.51 2.69 2.39
C TYR A 52 -16.84 2.42 3.85
N TYR A 53 -17.75 1.47 4.11
CA TYR A 53 -18.04 1.04 5.48
C TYR A 53 -16.77 0.66 6.23
N TRP A 54 -15.92 -0.15 5.61
CA TRP A 54 -14.69 -0.61 6.24
C TRP A 54 -13.64 0.48 6.42
N TRP A 55 -13.58 1.45 5.50
CA TRP A 55 -12.72 2.61 5.65
C TRP A 55 -13.15 3.45 6.85
N GLU A 56 -14.45 3.67 7.01
CA GLU A 56 -15.01 4.44 8.11
C GLU A 56 -14.78 3.75 9.47
N ILE A 57 -15.06 2.44 9.58
CA ILE A 57 -14.77 1.67 10.80
C ILE A 57 -13.27 1.73 11.13
N MET A 58 -12.39 1.53 10.13
CA MET A 58 -10.94 1.60 10.32
C MET A 58 -10.52 2.99 10.82
N VAL A 59 -11.01 4.05 10.19
CA VAL A 59 -10.65 5.44 10.55
C VAL A 59 -11.09 5.78 11.95
N LEU A 60 -12.32 5.44 12.32
CA LEU A 60 -12.85 5.77 13.64
C LEU A 60 -12.11 5.00 14.74
N LEU A 61 -11.80 3.71 14.54
CA LEU A 61 -11.10 2.93 15.56
C LEU A 61 -9.60 3.25 15.66
N PHE A 62 -8.99 3.83 14.63
CA PHE A 62 -7.56 4.14 14.56
C PHE A 62 -7.29 5.63 14.29
N TRP A 63 -8.21 6.53 14.67
CA TRP A 63 -8.15 7.95 14.33
C TRP A 63 -6.86 8.61 14.81
N ASP A 64 -6.53 8.41 16.08
CA ASP A 64 -5.34 8.91 16.76
C ASP A 64 -4.03 8.41 16.12
N ILE A 65 -4.05 7.19 15.57
CA ILE A 65 -2.92 6.58 14.88
C ILE A 65 -2.77 7.11 13.45
N ILE A 66 -3.85 7.18 12.69
CA ILE A 66 -3.85 7.70 11.31
C ILE A 66 -3.36 9.15 11.32
N TYR A 67 -3.87 9.95 12.26
CA TYR A 67 -3.55 11.35 12.41
C TYR A 67 -2.43 11.63 13.42
N ALA A 68 -1.62 10.60 13.76
CA ALA A 68 -0.43 10.79 14.56
C ALA A 68 0.54 11.77 13.86
N LYS A 69 1.03 12.75 14.63
CA LYS A 69 1.96 13.80 14.20
C LYS A 69 3.39 13.26 14.06
N ILE A 70 3.60 12.43 13.05
CA ILE A 70 4.90 11.79 12.74
C ILE A 70 5.70 12.67 11.77
N ASP A 71 6.99 12.84 12.06
CA ASP A 71 7.90 13.65 11.24
C ASP A 71 7.97 13.19 9.79
N GLY A 72 7.89 14.17 8.88
CA GLY A 72 7.97 13.98 7.44
C GLY A 72 6.67 13.51 6.78
N VAL A 73 5.65 13.10 7.55
CA VAL A 73 4.33 12.67 7.00
C VAL A 73 3.20 13.61 7.38
N TRP A 74 3.38 14.42 8.43
CA TRP A 74 2.54 15.56 8.80
C TRP A 74 3.34 16.86 8.66
N SER A 75 2.64 17.98 8.41
CA SER A 75 3.21 19.32 8.26
C SER A 75 2.68 20.25 9.36
N PRO A 76 3.47 20.54 10.40
CA PRO A 76 3.07 21.45 11.48
C PRO A 76 2.63 22.84 11.01
N GLU A 77 3.17 23.32 9.89
CA GLU A 77 2.83 24.60 9.26
C GLU A 77 1.36 24.68 8.82
N PHE A 78 0.67 23.55 8.69
CA PHE A 78 -0.75 23.48 8.34
C PHE A 78 -1.68 23.45 9.56
N GLY A 79 -1.14 23.60 10.78
CA GLY A 79 -1.90 23.67 12.02
C GLY A 79 -2.37 22.29 12.51
N ASP A 80 -3.67 22.17 12.77
CA ASP A 80 -4.27 20.92 13.24
C ASP A 80 -4.15 19.78 12.21
N PHE A 81 -4.39 18.55 12.65
CA PHE A 81 -4.33 17.39 11.78
C PHE A 81 -5.43 16.40 12.15
N PRO A 82 -6.39 16.13 11.25
CA PRO A 82 -6.53 16.67 9.89
C PRO A 82 -6.80 18.19 9.82
N SER A 83 -6.41 18.83 8.72
CA SER A 83 -6.76 20.23 8.40
C SER A 83 -7.20 20.40 6.95
N ALA A 84 -7.57 21.64 6.57
CA ALA A 84 -7.93 21.98 5.20
C ALA A 84 -6.79 21.78 4.20
N LEU A 85 -5.53 21.95 4.63
CA LEU A 85 -4.35 21.82 3.78
C LEU A 85 -3.76 20.40 3.82
N GLN A 86 -4.07 19.63 4.86
CA GLN A 86 -3.66 18.24 4.98
C GLN A 86 -4.68 17.40 5.75
N ASP A 87 -5.51 16.66 5.00
CA ASP A 87 -6.60 15.81 5.51
C ASP A 87 -6.22 14.32 5.66
N MET A 88 -4.96 13.97 5.34
CA MET A 88 -4.38 12.64 5.47
C MET A 88 -2.86 12.68 5.63
N PRO A 89 -2.22 11.64 6.18
CA PRO A 89 -0.76 11.61 6.27
C PRO A 89 -0.17 11.29 4.89
N ARG A 90 0.99 11.88 4.57
CA ARG A 90 1.60 11.74 3.23
C ARG A 90 1.97 10.30 2.86
N ASP A 91 2.13 9.43 3.85
CA ASP A 91 2.49 8.03 3.68
C ASP A 91 1.28 7.09 3.60
N LEU A 92 0.02 7.55 3.74
CA LEU A 92 -1.17 6.68 3.83
C LEU A 92 -1.27 5.59 2.74
N PHE A 93 -0.81 5.88 1.53
CA PHE A 93 -0.84 4.96 0.39
C PHE A 93 0.49 4.25 0.13
N THR A 94 1.36 4.16 1.14
CA THR A 94 2.65 3.48 1.07
C THR A 94 2.78 2.46 2.21
N LEU A 95 3.69 1.48 2.07
CA LEU A 95 3.94 0.48 3.12
C LEU A 95 4.55 1.12 4.38
N GLU A 96 5.21 2.26 4.23
CA GLU A 96 5.77 3.02 5.35
C GLU A 96 4.70 3.50 6.35
N PHE A 97 3.45 3.70 5.92
CA PHE A 97 2.37 4.06 6.84
C PHE A 97 2.26 3.07 7.98
N TYR A 98 2.17 1.77 7.64
CA TYR A 98 2.13 0.70 8.62
C TYR A 98 3.44 0.61 9.39
N GLN A 99 4.58 0.58 8.70
CA GLN A 99 5.89 0.40 9.34
C GLN A 99 6.21 1.49 10.39
N ARG A 100 5.91 2.76 10.08
CA ARG A 100 6.14 3.90 10.98
C ARG A 100 5.22 3.88 12.20
N ARG A 101 4.08 3.18 12.09
CA ARG A 101 3.03 3.11 13.11
C ARG A 101 2.88 1.71 13.72
N GLU A 102 3.73 0.75 13.36
CA GLU A 102 3.55 -0.67 13.70
C GLU A 102 3.35 -0.86 15.21
N LYS A 103 4.24 -0.27 16.02
CA LYS A 103 4.17 -0.36 17.48
C LYS A 103 2.88 0.26 18.06
N ILE A 104 2.44 1.41 17.54
CA ILE A 104 1.22 2.07 18.05
C ILE A 104 -0.05 1.37 17.54
N ILE A 105 -0.03 0.83 16.33
CA ILE A 105 -1.08 -0.04 15.77
C ILE A 105 -1.23 -1.31 16.62
N GLU A 106 -0.14 -2.00 16.92
CA GLU A 106 -0.17 -3.21 17.76
C GLU A 106 -0.68 -2.93 19.17
N ASN A 107 -0.30 -1.79 19.77
CA ASN A 107 -0.79 -1.38 21.07
C ASN A 107 -2.30 -1.08 21.03
N ARG A 108 -2.78 -0.36 20.01
CA ARG A 108 -4.21 -0.10 19.84
C ARG A 108 -5.00 -1.38 19.59
N ILE A 109 -4.47 -2.32 18.83
CA ILE A 109 -5.11 -3.63 18.64
C ILE A 109 -5.26 -4.36 19.96
N LYS A 110 -4.23 -4.38 20.82
CA LYS A 110 -4.32 -4.96 22.17
C LYS A 110 -5.40 -4.27 23.00
N GLU A 111 -5.49 -2.95 22.95
CA GLU A 111 -6.55 -2.20 23.63
C GLU A 111 -7.95 -2.57 23.11
N LEU A 112 -8.13 -2.65 21.78
CA LEU A 112 -9.41 -3.02 21.16
C LEU A 112 -9.92 -4.40 21.61
N TYR A 113 -9.02 -5.33 21.95
CA TYR A 113 -9.40 -6.63 22.53
C TYR A 113 -10.00 -6.50 23.93
N GLU A 114 -9.49 -5.58 24.74
CA GLU A 114 -9.88 -5.38 26.15
C GLU A 114 -11.11 -4.48 26.32
N ILE A 115 -11.40 -3.62 25.34
CA ILE A 115 -12.52 -2.67 25.42
C ILE A 115 -13.77 -3.15 24.66
N ASP A 116 -14.87 -2.46 24.92
CA ASP A 116 -16.08 -2.54 24.09
C ASP A 116 -15.90 -1.70 22.82
N ILE A 117 -15.63 -2.39 21.71
CA ILE A 117 -15.42 -1.77 20.40
C ILE A 117 -16.64 -0.97 19.94
N VAL A 118 -17.86 -1.40 20.28
CA VAL A 118 -19.07 -0.70 19.85
C VAL A 118 -19.16 0.66 20.52
N ASN A 119 -18.93 0.70 21.84
CA ASN A 119 -18.91 1.96 22.59
C ASN A 119 -17.76 2.88 22.15
N GLU A 120 -16.58 2.32 21.87
CA GLU A 120 -15.46 3.09 21.34
C GLU A 120 -15.76 3.67 19.97
N LEU A 121 -16.42 2.91 19.09
CA LEU A 121 -16.83 3.38 17.77
C LEU A 121 -17.85 4.52 17.87
N ILE A 122 -18.86 4.40 18.75
CA ILE A 122 -19.85 5.47 19.00
C ILE A 122 -19.17 6.73 19.52
N LYS A 123 -18.27 6.58 20.49
CA LYS A 123 -17.51 7.69 21.07
C LYS A 123 -16.65 8.38 20.00
N SER A 124 -15.89 7.60 19.24
CA SER A 124 -15.03 8.10 18.17
C SER A 124 -15.84 8.83 17.09
N HIS A 125 -16.94 8.21 16.62
CA HIS A 125 -17.86 8.84 15.66
C HIS A 125 -18.36 10.18 16.19
N LYS A 126 -18.83 10.24 17.45
CA LYS A 126 -19.30 11.50 18.06
C LYS A 126 -18.20 12.56 18.15
N CYS A 127 -16.97 12.17 18.49
CA CYS A 127 -15.84 13.09 18.63
C CYS A 127 -15.37 13.66 17.30
N HIS A 128 -15.52 12.90 16.21
CA HIS A 128 -14.94 13.23 14.91
C HIS A 128 -15.96 13.52 13.81
N TYR A 129 -17.25 13.39 14.09
CA TYR A 129 -18.31 13.66 13.14
C TYR A 129 -18.13 15.02 12.46
N ASP A 130 -18.32 15.06 11.14
CA ASP A 130 -18.15 16.25 10.30
C ASP A 130 -16.72 16.85 10.28
N THR A 131 -15.74 16.13 10.84
CA THR A 131 -14.33 16.51 10.69
C THR A 131 -13.86 16.16 9.29
N ARG A 132 -13.02 17.02 8.70
CA ARG A 132 -12.44 16.76 7.37
C ARG A 132 -11.61 15.48 7.39
N CYS A 133 -12.04 14.46 6.66
CA CYS A 133 -11.36 13.18 6.55
C CYS A 133 -11.54 12.61 5.14
N ARG A 134 -10.46 12.44 4.36
CA ARG A 134 -10.60 11.92 2.98
C ARG A 134 -11.09 10.47 2.92
N LEU A 135 -10.90 9.73 3.99
CA LEU A 135 -11.31 8.34 4.08
C LEU A 135 -12.81 8.19 4.37
N ILE A 136 -13.47 9.27 4.82
CA ILE A 136 -14.92 9.37 5.03
C ILE A 136 -15.42 10.52 4.14
N GLU A 137 -15.75 10.20 2.89
CA GLU A 137 -16.16 11.22 1.91
C GLU A 137 -17.50 11.89 2.28
N LYS A 138 -18.38 11.13 2.93
CA LYS A 138 -19.73 11.53 3.32
C LYS A 138 -20.08 10.92 4.67
N TRP A 139 -20.07 11.74 5.71
CA TRP A 139 -20.41 11.32 7.09
C TRP A 139 -21.87 10.85 7.23
N GLU A 140 -22.74 11.30 6.33
CA GLU A 140 -24.14 10.89 6.25
C GLU A 140 -24.36 9.58 5.48
N LYS A 141 -23.30 8.97 4.93
CA LYS A 141 -23.41 7.73 4.16
C LYS A 141 -23.92 6.57 5.00
N PHE A 142 -23.50 6.51 6.27
CA PHE A 142 -23.96 5.51 7.23
C PHE A 142 -24.42 6.21 8.50
N THR A 143 -25.57 5.79 9.01
CA THR A 143 -25.96 6.12 10.37
C THR A 143 -25.07 5.39 11.37
N ILE A 144 -24.95 5.91 12.59
CA ILE A 144 -24.20 5.22 13.64
C ILE A 144 -24.77 3.81 13.92
N GLU A 145 -26.08 3.62 13.77
CA GLU A 145 -26.71 2.30 13.97
C GLU A 145 -26.31 1.31 12.87
N GLU A 146 -26.22 1.75 11.62
CA GLU A 146 -25.71 0.95 10.50
C GLU A 146 -24.23 0.59 10.68
N LEU A 147 -23.43 1.48 11.25
CA LEU A 147 -22.02 1.21 11.56
C LEU A 147 -21.85 0.18 12.68
N ILE A 148 -22.64 0.26 13.76
CA ILE A 148 -22.45 -0.61 14.94
C ILE A 148 -23.17 -1.95 14.83
N THR A 149 -24.24 -2.05 14.05
CA THR A 149 -25.07 -3.28 14.00
C THR A 149 -24.26 -4.49 13.53
N PRO A 150 -23.53 -4.45 12.40
CA PRO A 150 -22.71 -5.59 12.01
C PRO A 150 -21.56 -5.86 12.99
N ILE A 151 -21.01 -4.81 13.61
CA ILE A 151 -19.91 -4.92 14.59
C ILE A 151 -20.35 -5.64 15.87
N ARG A 152 -21.59 -5.43 16.33
CA ARG A 152 -22.16 -6.15 17.48
C ARG A 152 -22.26 -7.66 17.26
N ILE A 153 -22.52 -8.07 16.01
CA ILE A 153 -22.76 -9.48 15.64
C ILE A 153 -21.44 -10.16 15.26
N CYS A 154 -20.51 -9.40 14.67
CA CYS A 154 -19.24 -9.93 14.18
C CYS A 154 -18.33 -10.39 15.33
N ASP A 155 -17.61 -11.49 15.10
CA ASP A 155 -16.53 -11.90 15.99
C ASP A 155 -15.44 -10.82 16.05
N LYS A 156 -15.08 -10.41 17.28
CA LYS A 156 -14.12 -9.34 17.53
C LYS A 156 -12.76 -9.61 16.88
N ASN A 157 -12.25 -10.84 16.94
CA ASN A 157 -10.96 -11.19 16.35
C ASN A 157 -11.01 -11.04 14.83
N LYS A 158 -12.06 -11.54 14.19
CA LYS A 158 -12.23 -11.45 12.73
C LYS A 158 -12.33 -10.01 12.26
N LEU A 159 -13.07 -9.17 12.98
CA LEU A 159 -13.15 -7.73 12.70
C LEU A 159 -11.75 -7.09 12.71
N ILE A 160 -10.98 -7.31 13.79
CA ILE A 160 -9.65 -6.74 13.93
C ILE A 160 -8.71 -7.21 12.81
N GLU A 161 -8.79 -8.47 12.38
CA GLU A 161 -7.99 -8.98 11.27
C GLU A 161 -8.31 -8.30 9.92
N ILE A 162 -9.58 -7.99 9.65
CA ILE A 162 -9.97 -7.18 8.48
C ILE A 162 -9.31 -5.80 8.54
N LEU A 163 -9.40 -5.12 9.68
CA LEU A 163 -8.84 -3.78 9.88
C LEU A 163 -7.30 -3.78 9.79
N LYS A 164 -6.65 -4.79 10.37
CA LYS A 164 -5.19 -5.00 10.23
C LYS A 164 -4.77 -5.15 8.79
N LYS A 165 -5.49 -5.96 8.00
CA LYS A 165 -5.22 -6.14 6.57
C LYS A 165 -5.35 -4.82 5.81
N LEU A 166 -6.35 -3.99 6.13
CA LEU A 166 -6.50 -2.66 5.56
C LEU A 166 -5.32 -1.74 5.91
N LEU A 167 -4.96 -1.65 7.20
CA LEU A 167 -3.86 -0.79 7.67
C LEU A 167 -2.50 -1.20 7.10
N PHE A 168 -2.27 -2.50 6.90
CA PHE A 168 -0.97 -3.03 6.45
C PHE A 168 -0.53 -2.51 5.07
N ASP A 169 -1.48 -2.42 4.13
CA ASP A 169 -1.23 -1.92 2.77
C ASP A 169 -2.52 -1.31 2.21
N PHE A 170 -2.90 -0.15 2.75
CA PHE A 170 -4.18 0.47 2.44
C PHE A 170 -4.34 0.71 0.92
N LYS A 171 -3.28 1.13 0.23
CA LYS A 171 -3.31 1.32 -1.24
C LYS A 171 -3.82 0.10 -1.99
N ASN A 172 -3.35 -1.09 -1.64
CA ASN A 172 -3.69 -2.32 -2.35
C ASN A 172 -4.91 -3.03 -1.76
N ASN A 173 -5.15 -2.90 -0.45
CA ASN A 173 -6.22 -3.61 0.26
C ASN A 173 -7.52 -2.79 0.40
N ARG A 174 -7.53 -1.47 0.14
CA ARG A 174 -8.72 -0.62 0.29
C ARG A 174 -9.91 -1.00 -0.60
N SER A 175 -9.72 -1.82 -1.63
CA SER A 175 -10.75 -2.10 -2.63
C SER A 175 -10.95 -3.59 -2.82
N GLY A 176 -12.20 -3.99 -3.05
CA GLY A 176 -12.60 -5.38 -3.35
C GLY A 176 -13.24 -6.09 -2.16
N LEU A 177 -13.63 -5.37 -1.11
CA LEU A 177 -14.49 -5.95 -0.07
C LEU A 177 -15.88 -6.22 -0.66
N PRO A 178 -16.62 -7.21 -0.12
CA PRO A 178 -17.95 -7.56 -0.62
C PRO A 178 -18.92 -6.38 -0.64
N ASP A 179 -19.80 -6.37 -1.63
CA ASP A 179 -20.79 -5.30 -1.81
C ASP A 179 -21.70 -5.15 -0.58
N LEU A 180 -22.16 -6.27 -0.01
CA LEU A 180 -23.13 -6.30 1.08
C LEU A 180 -22.63 -7.03 2.34
N ILE A 181 -23.01 -6.51 3.51
CA ILE A 181 -23.00 -7.25 4.78
C ILE A 181 -24.42 -7.72 5.06
N ILE A 182 -24.61 -9.03 5.13
CA ILE A 182 -25.89 -9.66 5.43
C ILE A 182 -25.90 -10.08 6.89
N HIS A 183 -26.96 -9.71 7.61
CA HIS A 183 -27.06 -10.03 9.02
C HIS A 183 -28.48 -10.32 9.49
N SER A 184 -28.58 -11.11 10.55
CA SER A 184 -29.76 -11.36 11.37
C SER A 184 -29.32 -11.42 12.84
N ASP A 185 -30.23 -11.72 13.76
CA ASP A 185 -29.88 -11.88 15.18
C ASP A 185 -28.88 -13.03 15.44
N LYS A 186 -28.70 -13.95 14.48
CA LYS A 186 -27.92 -15.18 14.65
C LYS A 186 -26.73 -15.30 13.69
N GLU A 187 -26.78 -14.61 12.56
CA GLU A 187 -25.82 -14.82 11.48
C GLU A 187 -25.30 -13.51 10.92
N LEU A 188 -24.03 -13.49 10.55
CA LEU A 188 -23.40 -12.45 9.77
C LEU A 188 -22.55 -13.09 8.67
N PHE A 189 -22.78 -12.69 7.43
CA PHE A 189 -22.02 -13.13 6.27
C PHE A 189 -21.93 -12.02 5.22
N PHE A 190 -21.12 -12.23 4.20
CA PHE A 190 -20.96 -11.23 3.15
C PHE A 190 -21.55 -11.70 1.83
N SER A 191 -22.05 -10.76 1.04
CA SER A 191 -22.52 -11.04 -0.31
C SER A 191 -21.87 -10.13 -1.33
N GLU A 192 -21.43 -10.75 -2.43
CA GLU A 192 -20.94 -10.07 -3.63
C GLU A 192 -22.00 -10.19 -4.71
N VAL A 193 -22.47 -9.06 -5.24
CA VAL A 193 -23.58 -9.01 -6.19
C VAL A 193 -23.04 -8.89 -7.60
N LYS A 194 -23.56 -9.69 -8.53
CA LYS A 194 -23.15 -9.67 -9.95
C LYS A 194 -24.35 -9.81 -10.88
N SER A 195 -24.40 -8.95 -11.88
CA SER A 195 -25.33 -9.08 -13.01
C SER A 195 -24.78 -10.06 -14.06
N GLU A 196 -25.63 -10.61 -14.91
CA GLU A 196 -25.36 -11.64 -15.94
C GLU A 196 -24.05 -11.56 -16.75
N ASN A 197 -23.41 -10.38 -16.86
CA ASN A 197 -22.20 -10.15 -17.65
C ASN A 197 -21.01 -9.70 -16.79
N ASP A 198 -21.20 -9.54 -15.49
CA ASP A 198 -20.14 -9.11 -14.58
C ASP A 198 -19.21 -10.27 -14.24
N LYS A 199 -18.01 -9.91 -13.81
CA LYS A 199 -17.02 -10.84 -13.29
C LYS A 199 -16.59 -10.38 -11.92
N VAL A 200 -16.20 -11.33 -11.08
CA VAL A 200 -15.52 -11.01 -9.82
C VAL A 200 -14.08 -10.64 -10.18
N SER A 201 -13.64 -9.47 -9.74
CA SER A 201 -12.28 -8.96 -9.98
C SER A 201 -11.23 -9.71 -9.14
N GLU A 202 -9.96 -9.66 -9.53
CA GLU A 202 -8.86 -10.29 -8.77
C GLU A 202 -8.78 -9.78 -7.32
N LYS A 203 -9.06 -8.48 -7.11
CA LYS A 203 -9.09 -7.87 -5.78
C LYS A 203 -10.23 -8.43 -4.91
N GLN A 204 -11.42 -8.58 -5.50
CA GLN A 204 -12.56 -9.22 -4.83
C GLN A 204 -12.26 -10.67 -4.51
N ILE A 205 -11.68 -11.43 -5.45
CA ILE A 205 -11.28 -12.82 -5.21
C ILE A 205 -10.26 -12.90 -4.06
N SER A 206 -9.29 -11.99 -4.01
CA SER A 206 -8.34 -11.94 -2.90
C SER A 206 -9.02 -11.71 -1.55
N TRP A 207 -9.96 -10.76 -1.46
CA TRP A 207 -10.72 -10.50 -0.24
C TRP A 207 -11.67 -11.64 0.13
N HIS A 208 -12.42 -12.19 -0.83
CA HIS A 208 -13.32 -13.31 -0.58
C HIS A 208 -12.59 -14.54 -0.06
N ASN A 209 -11.41 -14.84 -0.61
CA ASN A 209 -10.58 -15.93 -0.12
C ASN A 209 -10.08 -15.65 1.30
N TYR A 210 -9.57 -14.45 1.58
CA TYR A 210 -9.13 -14.10 2.92
C TYR A 210 -10.27 -14.19 3.96
N LEU A 211 -11.41 -13.56 3.68
CA LEU A 211 -12.58 -13.59 4.56
C LEU A 211 -13.11 -15.02 4.75
N SER A 212 -13.15 -15.82 3.69
CA SER A 212 -13.71 -17.18 3.74
C SER A 212 -12.76 -18.21 4.34
N GLN A 213 -11.50 -18.21 3.94
CA GLN A 213 -10.53 -19.27 4.26
C GLN A 213 -9.81 -18.97 5.58
N GLU A 214 -9.35 -17.73 5.77
CA GLU A 214 -8.61 -17.35 6.98
C GLU A 214 -9.53 -16.98 8.13
N LEU A 215 -10.60 -16.22 7.85
CA LEU A 215 -11.53 -15.74 8.87
C LEU A 215 -12.79 -16.60 8.99
N GLY A 216 -12.98 -17.58 8.11
CA GLY A 216 -14.11 -18.51 8.18
C GLY A 216 -15.48 -17.87 7.95
N PHE A 217 -15.56 -16.70 7.32
CA PHE A 217 -16.86 -16.12 6.93
C PHE A 217 -17.52 -16.94 5.81
N LYS A 218 -18.85 -16.95 5.80
CA LYS A 218 -19.60 -17.32 4.60
C LYS A 218 -19.53 -16.14 3.63
N ILE A 219 -19.22 -16.43 2.36
CA ILE A 219 -19.33 -15.48 1.25
C ILE A 219 -20.36 -16.04 0.28
N GLU A 220 -21.38 -15.25 -0.03
CA GLU A 220 -22.41 -15.61 -1.00
C GLU A 220 -22.26 -14.75 -2.26
N ILE A 221 -21.90 -15.38 -3.38
CA ILE A 221 -21.93 -14.73 -4.68
C ILE A 221 -23.38 -14.71 -5.16
N PHE A 222 -24.01 -13.55 -5.11
CA PHE A 222 -25.39 -13.32 -5.50
C PHE A 222 -25.44 -12.94 -6.98
N LEU A 223 -26.03 -13.81 -7.77
CA LEU A 223 -26.09 -13.73 -9.22
C LEU A 223 -27.52 -13.37 -9.66
N ILE A 224 -27.65 -12.42 -10.57
CA ILE A 224 -28.94 -12.13 -11.21
C ILE A 224 -28.87 -12.49 -12.70
N ASN A 225 -29.79 -13.36 -13.13
CA ASN A 225 -29.94 -13.84 -14.51
C ASN A 225 -28.68 -14.52 -15.08
N TYR A 226 -27.86 -15.18 -14.26
CA TYR A 226 -26.76 -15.99 -14.79
C TYR A 226 -27.30 -17.27 -15.41
N SER A 227 -26.77 -17.67 -16.56
CA SER A 227 -27.00 -19.04 -17.05
C SER A 227 -26.21 -20.05 -16.20
N ASP A 228 -26.72 -21.27 -16.08
CA ASP A 228 -26.05 -22.34 -15.32
C ASP A 228 -24.59 -22.53 -15.78
N LYS A 229 -24.37 -22.51 -17.09
CA LYS A 229 -23.03 -22.59 -17.69
C LYS A 229 -22.11 -21.46 -17.22
N LYS A 230 -22.61 -20.21 -17.18
CA LYS A 230 -21.82 -19.06 -16.69
C LYS A 230 -21.54 -19.16 -15.19
N ALA A 231 -22.54 -19.55 -14.40
CA ALA A 231 -22.40 -19.77 -12.97
C ALA A 231 -21.35 -20.84 -12.67
N ASP A 232 -21.32 -21.94 -13.43
CA ASP A 232 -20.35 -23.02 -13.25
C ASP A 232 -18.92 -22.62 -13.66
N ILE A 233 -18.76 -21.82 -14.71
CA ILE A 233 -17.45 -21.24 -15.06
C ILE A 233 -16.94 -20.36 -13.92
N LEU A 234 -17.80 -19.50 -13.36
CA LEU A 234 -17.44 -18.62 -12.25
C LEU A 234 -17.03 -19.43 -11.00
N LYS A 235 -17.80 -20.48 -10.67
CA LYS A 235 -17.48 -21.43 -9.58
C LYS A 235 -16.10 -22.06 -9.77
N ASN A 236 -15.79 -22.51 -10.98
CA ASN A 236 -14.52 -23.17 -11.28
C ASN A 236 -13.33 -22.22 -11.24
N ASN A 237 -13.48 -20.98 -11.71
CA ASN A 237 -12.42 -19.97 -11.68
C ASN A 237 -12.09 -19.58 -10.23
N ASN A 238 -13.09 -19.28 -9.41
CA ASN A 238 -12.88 -18.94 -7.99
C ASN A 238 -12.19 -20.08 -7.23
N ARG A 239 -12.54 -21.34 -7.51
CA ARG A 239 -11.88 -22.52 -6.91
C ARG A 239 -10.40 -22.63 -7.31
N LYS A 240 -10.04 -22.29 -8.55
CA LYS A 240 -8.65 -22.34 -9.03
C LYS A 240 -7.81 -21.22 -8.44
N GLU A 241 -8.34 -19.99 -8.42
CA GLU A 241 -7.63 -18.84 -7.87
C GLU A 241 -7.46 -18.93 -6.36
N GLY A 242 -8.47 -19.44 -5.64
CA GLY A 242 -8.37 -19.70 -4.20
C GLY A 242 -7.27 -20.69 -3.81
N LYS A 243 -6.86 -21.59 -4.72
CA LYS A 243 -5.69 -22.47 -4.51
C LYS A 243 -4.34 -21.79 -4.79
N HIS A 244 -4.33 -20.74 -5.60
CA HIS A 244 -3.11 -20.04 -6.02
C HIS A 244 -2.79 -18.78 -5.21
N ILE A 245 -3.76 -18.28 -4.44
CA ILE A 245 -3.64 -17.14 -3.51
C ILE A 245 -3.55 -17.67 -2.06
N SER A 246 -3.00 -18.88 -1.84
CA SER A 246 -2.53 -19.24 -0.51
C SER A 246 -1.44 -18.24 -0.07
N GLU A 247 -1.33 -18.02 1.24
CA GLU A 247 -0.50 -17.02 1.95
C GLU A 247 0.87 -16.70 1.32
N ASP A 248 1.46 -17.65 0.62
CA ASP A 248 2.72 -17.56 -0.11
C ASP A 248 2.90 -16.29 -0.93
N LYS A 249 1.91 -15.80 -1.71
CA LYS A 249 2.19 -14.61 -2.56
C LYS A 249 2.33 -13.32 -1.75
N ILE A 250 1.45 -13.10 -0.77
CA ILE A 250 1.46 -11.88 0.05
C ILE A 250 2.64 -11.93 1.03
N MET A 251 2.84 -13.05 1.73
CA MET A 251 3.98 -13.23 2.63
C MET A 251 5.31 -13.22 1.88
N ARG A 252 5.40 -13.79 0.67
CA ARG A 252 6.62 -13.69 -0.15
C ARG A 252 6.88 -12.27 -0.60
N LYS A 253 5.86 -11.49 -0.96
CA LYS A 253 6.04 -10.08 -1.31
C LYS A 253 6.50 -9.27 -0.10
N LYS A 254 5.90 -9.49 1.07
CA LYS A 254 6.33 -8.89 2.35
C LYS A 254 7.80 -9.24 2.66
N ARG A 255 8.14 -10.54 2.65
CA ARG A 255 9.53 -11.02 2.87
C ARG A 255 10.52 -10.48 1.86
N LEU A 256 10.14 -10.35 0.58
CA LEU A 256 11.01 -9.81 -0.45
C LEU A 256 11.32 -8.33 -0.22
N VAL A 257 10.32 -7.53 0.14
CA VAL A 257 10.49 -6.10 0.45
C VAL A 257 11.33 -5.93 1.73
N GLU A 258 11.02 -6.68 2.79
CA GLU A 258 11.80 -6.67 4.04
C GLU A 258 13.26 -7.10 3.80
N LYS A 259 13.48 -8.14 3.00
CA LYS A 259 14.82 -8.63 2.65
C LYS A 259 15.62 -7.57 1.88
N GLN A 260 15.02 -6.96 0.86
CA GLN A 260 15.65 -5.88 0.09
C GLN A 260 16.03 -4.69 0.99
N GLN A 261 15.16 -4.33 1.94
CA GLN A 261 15.40 -3.26 2.90
C GLN A 261 16.58 -3.60 3.83
N GLN A 262 16.64 -4.81 4.35
CA GLN A 262 17.71 -5.25 5.25
C GLN A 262 19.07 -5.32 4.53
N GLU A 263 19.08 -5.75 3.27
CA GLU A 263 20.30 -5.78 2.44
C GLU A 263 20.84 -4.36 2.20
N LEU A 264 19.97 -3.42 1.83
CA LEU A 264 20.37 -2.03 1.57
C LEU A 264 20.89 -1.33 2.85
N LEU A 265 20.23 -1.59 3.99
CA LEU A 265 20.69 -1.11 5.29
C LEU A 265 22.09 -1.63 5.65
N VAL A 266 22.31 -2.93 5.44
CA VAL A 266 23.62 -3.56 5.70
C VAL A 266 24.69 -2.99 4.76
N ALA A 267 24.36 -2.78 3.49
CA ALA A 267 25.27 -2.18 2.51
C ALA A 267 25.68 -0.75 2.93
N ASN A 268 24.74 0.10 3.33
CA ASN A 268 25.04 1.46 3.79
C ASN A 268 25.87 1.48 5.07
N LYS A 269 25.62 0.58 6.02
CA LYS A 269 26.48 0.43 7.21
C LYS A 269 27.91 0.02 6.84
N LYS A 270 28.08 -0.88 5.86
CA LYS A 270 29.40 -1.28 5.35
C LYS A 270 30.13 -0.11 4.67
N ASN A 271 29.41 0.71 3.90
CA ASN A 271 29.98 1.93 3.30
C ASN A 271 30.55 2.87 4.36
N VAL A 272 29.79 3.15 5.43
CA VAL A 272 30.27 3.98 6.55
C VAL A 272 31.53 3.39 7.19
N GLN A 273 31.61 2.07 7.38
CA GLN A 273 32.81 1.43 7.91
C GLN A 273 34.00 1.54 6.96
N ALA A 274 33.78 1.38 5.65
CA ALA A 274 34.82 1.55 4.64
C ALA A 274 35.35 3.00 4.64
N TYR A 275 34.46 3.99 4.75
CA TYR A 275 34.84 5.40 4.85
C TYR A 275 35.70 5.68 6.09
N LYS A 276 35.32 5.12 7.25
CA LYS A 276 36.13 5.23 8.48
C LYS A 276 37.53 4.65 8.30
N LYS A 277 37.65 3.47 7.68
CA LYS A 277 38.95 2.83 7.42
C LYS A 277 39.81 3.61 6.44
N ALA A 278 39.19 4.26 5.45
CA ALA A 278 39.86 5.09 4.47
C ALA A 278 40.16 6.52 4.95
N GLY A 279 39.89 6.86 6.22
CA GLY A 279 40.14 8.21 6.76
C GLY A 279 39.21 9.29 6.19
N ILE A 280 38.11 8.91 5.56
CA ILE A 280 37.13 9.83 4.97
C ILE A 280 36.32 10.46 6.11
N LYS A 281 36.21 11.79 6.11
CA LYS A 281 35.55 12.54 7.19
C LYS A 281 34.07 12.80 6.94
N LYS A 282 33.68 12.98 5.68
CA LYS A 282 32.32 13.39 5.29
C LYS A 282 31.71 12.42 4.29
N MET A 283 30.40 12.27 4.38
CA MET A 283 29.58 11.49 3.46
C MET A 283 28.35 12.29 3.02
N GLU A 284 27.92 12.07 1.79
CA GLU A 284 26.75 12.70 1.19
C GLU A 284 25.65 11.65 0.99
N TRP A 285 24.40 12.07 1.18
CA TRP A 285 23.22 11.24 0.92
C TRP A 285 22.85 11.32 -0.55
N LEU A 286 22.89 10.19 -1.24
CA LEU A 286 22.52 10.06 -2.64
C LEU A 286 21.21 9.28 -2.75
N ALA A 287 20.14 9.96 -3.20
CA ALA A 287 18.87 9.34 -3.52
C ALA A 287 18.70 9.25 -5.05
N ALA A 288 18.15 8.14 -5.54
CA ALA A 288 17.79 8.00 -6.95
C ALA A 288 16.52 8.79 -7.24
N ILE A 289 16.63 10.10 -7.48
CA ILE A 289 15.48 11.01 -7.67
C ILE A 289 14.65 10.59 -8.89
N ASP A 290 13.48 10.03 -8.60
CA ASP A 290 12.45 9.63 -9.56
C ASP A 290 11.05 9.79 -8.95
N ASP A 291 10.01 9.51 -9.75
CA ASP A 291 8.60 9.60 -9.39
C ASP A 291 8.20 8.72 -8.18
N THR A 292 9.07 7.79 -7.78
CA THR A 292 8.87 6.85 -6.67
C THR A 292 9.63 7.24 -5.40
N THR A 293 10.48 8.27 -5.48
CA THR A 293 11.27 8.74 -4.34
C THR A 293 10.41 9.54 -3.37
N CYS A 294 10.39 9.13 -2.11
CA CYS A 294 9.60 9.85 -1.11
C CYS A 294 10.17 11.27 -0.87
N PRO A 295 9.32 12.25 -0.49
CA PRO A 295 9.76 13.62 -0.25
C PRO A 295 10.91 13.75 0.76
N ILE A 296 10.98 12.87 1.76
CA ILE A 296 12.05 12.88 2.78
C ILE A 296 13.39 12.53 2.13
N CYS A 297 13.46 11.42 1.39
CA CYS A 297 14.70 11.02 0.73
C CYS A 297 15.10 11.98 -0.39
N ALA A 298 14.12 12.57 -1.08
CA ALA A 298 14.37 13.64 -2.05
C ALA A 298 14.97 14.88 -1.37
N ALA A 299 14.43 15.30 -0.21
CA ALA A 299 14.95 16.45 0.55
C ALA A 299 16.33 16.19 1.16
N LEU A 300 16.65 14.93 1.46
CA LEU A 300 17.97 14.51 1.95
C LEU A 300 19.00 14.36 0.83
N ASN A 301 18.60 14.27 -0.43
CA ASN A 301 19.53 14.16 -1.56
C ASN A 301 20.51 15.34 -1.58
N GLY A 302 21.81 15.04 -1.66
CA GLY A 302 22.89 16.02 -1.63
C GLY A 302 23.25 16.56 -0.24
N LYS A 303 22.57 16.13 0.83
CA LYS A 303 22.93 16.55 2.19
C LYS A 303 24.18 15.83 2.66
N ILE A 304 25.04 16.56 3.38
CA ILE A 304 26.33 16.07 3.87
C ILE A 304 26.27 15.89 5.39
N ALA A 305 26.87 14.82 5.89
CA ALA A 305 27.08 14.55 7.30
C ALA A 305 28.51 14.04 7.55
N ASP A 306 28.96 14.13 8.80
CA ASP A 306 30.19 13.45 9.23
C ASP A 306 30.01 11.93 9.13
N VAL A 307 31.08 11.21 8.81
CA VAL A 307 31.03 9.75 8.67
C VAL A 307 30.64 9.08 9.99
N GLY A 308 29.46 8.45 10.00
CA GLY A 308 28.86 7.85 11.20
C GLY A 308 28.08 8.82 12.08
N GLY A 309 27.95 10.09 11.68
CA GLY A 309 27.03 11.07 12.25
C GLY A 309 25.62 10.97 11.66
N GLU A 310 24.81 11.99 11.96
CA GLU A 310 23.40 12.07 11.54
C GLU A 310 23.21 13.11 10.42
N PHE A 311 22.34 12.80 9.47
CA PHE A 311 21.84 13.74 8.47
C PHE A 311 20.71 14.60 9.07
N PRO A 312 20.36 15.74 8.43
CA PRO A 312 19.28 16.62 8.90
C PRO A 312 18.00 15.85 9.23
N GLY A 313 17.42 16.08 10.41
CA GLY A 313 16.26 15.32 10.88
C GLY A 313 16.60 14.01 11.61
N GLY A 314 17.87 13.80 12.00
CA GLY A 314 18.29 12.67 12.85
C GLY A 314 18.48 11.34 12.11
N PHE A 315 18.52 11.36 10.76
CA PHE A 315 18.66 10.14 9.97
C PHE A 315 20.10 9.65 9.98
N LYS A 316 20.33 8.41 10.43
CA LYS A 316 21.69 7.84 10.57
C LYS A 316 22.24 7.19 9.31
N HIS A 317 21.36 6.76 8.41
CA HIS A 317 21.74 6.08 7.17
C HIS A 317 20.62 6.16 6.13
N PRO A 318 20.98 6.10 4.84
CA PRO A 318 20.01 5.85 3.80
C PRO A 318 19.53 4.40 3.76
N PRO A 319 18.36 4.15 3.15
CA PRO A 319 17.32 5.14 2.89
C PRO A 319 16.56 5.51 4.19
N ALA A 320 15.87 6.65 4.19
CA ALA A 320 14.97 7.04 5.29
C ALA A 320 13.61 6.31 5.21
N CYS A 321 13.39 5.52 4.16
CA CYS A 321 12.12 4.90 3.79
C CYS A 321 12.38 3.55 3.09
N SER A 322 11.47 2.58 3.24
CA SER A 322 11.67 1.22 2.71
C SER A 322 11.60 1.14 1.18
N SER A 323 10.84 2.04 0.55
CA SER A 323 10.63 2.12 -0.89
C SER A 323 11.69 2.92 -1.64
N CYS A 324 12.57 3.63 -0.93
CA CYS A 324 13.53 4.55 -1.51
C CYS A 324 14.85 3.88 -1.84
N ARG A 325 15.41 4.17 -3.01
CA ARG A 325 16.74 3.71 -3.42
C ARG A 325 17.76 4.78 -3.08
N CYS A 326 18.37 4.67 -1.91
CA CYS A 326 19.36 5.62 -1.44
C CYS A 326 20.64 4.94 -0.96
N THR A 327 21.77 5.62 -1.14
CA THR A 327 23.08 5.22 -0.64
C THR A 327 23.82 6.43 -0.08
N THR A 328 24.90 6.19 0.64
CA THR A 328 25.90 7.21 0.92
C THR A 328 26.98 7.22 -0.16
N VAL A 329 27.55 8.38 -0.44
CA VAL A 329 28.82 8.52 -1.19
C VAL A 329 29.84 9.28 -0.35
N ALA A 330 31.13 8.99 -0.55
CA ALA A 330 32.20 9.68 0.14
C ALA A 330 32.40 11.08 -0.43
N VAL A 331 32.60 12.07 0.45
CA VAL A 331 33.01 13.42 0.04
C VAL A 331 34.53 13.52 0.22
N VAL A 332 35.25 13.60 -0.90
CA VAL A 332 36.71 13.75 -0.95
C VAL A 332 37.07 15.13 -1.52
N GLU A 333 37.92 15.86 -0.78
CA GLU A 333 38.48 17.14 -1.25
C GLU A 333 39.46 16.88 -2.39
N HIS A 334 39.26 17.54 -3.54
CA HIS A 334 40.07 17.33 -4.76
C HIS A 334 41.56 17.64 -4.57
N ASP A 335 41.93 18.46 -3.58
CA ASP A 335 43.30 18.92 -3.37
C ASP A 335 44.25 17.84 -2.81
N LYS A 336 43.71 16.73 -2.27
CA LYS A 336 44.53 15.64 -1.69
C LYS A 336 44.82 14.48 -2.63
N ILE A 337 44.12 14.40 -3.76
CA ILE A 337 44.28 13.29 -4.71
C ILE A 337 45.57 13.46 -5.53
N CYS A 338 46.05 14.71 -5.70
CA CYS A 338 47.24 14.99 -6.49
C CYS A 338 48.59 14.74 -5.78
N GLU A 339 48.61 14.60 -4.45
CA GLU A 339 49.87 14.37 -3.71
C GLU A 339 50.29 12.89 -3.64
N GLU A 340 49.34 11.95 -3.64
CA GLU A 340 49.64 10.51 -3.54
C GLU A 340 49.91 9.84 -4.89
N VAL A 341 49.59 10.48 -6.02
CA VAL A 341 49.89 9.97 -7.37
C VAL A 341 51.18 10.59 -7.93
N LYS A 342 52.27 10.58 -7.15
CA LYS A 342 53.63 10.76 -7.69
C LYS A 342 54.27 9.40 -7.96
N VAL A 343 53.70 8.65 -8.91
CA VAL A 343 54.41 7.51 -9.51
C VAL A 343 55.47 8.10 -10.45
N LYS A 344 56.76 7.87 -10.14
CA LYS A 344 57.88 8.20 -11.03
C LYS A 344 57.65 7.55 -12.40
N PRO A 345 57.65 8.30 -13.51
CA PRO A 345 57.51 7.68 -14.81
C PRO A 345 58.84 7.01 -15.18
N GLU A 346 58.92 5.68 -15.08
CA GLU A 346 59.90 4.92 -15.86
C GLU A 346 59.45 4.95 -17.32
N VAL A 347 59.99 5.93 -18.06
CA VAL A 347 59.80 6.03 -19.50
C VAL A 347 60.68 4.98 -20.19
N LYS A 348 60.10 3.81 -20.50
CA LYS A 348 60.58 3.02 -21.64
C LYS A 348 59.86 3.51 -22.89
N LYS A 349 60.59 4.21 -23.75
CA LYS A 349 60.15 4.60 -25.10
C LYS A 349 59.82 3.35 -25.91
N MET A 350 58.54 3.14 -26.20
CA MET A 350 58.09 2.45 -27.41
C MET A 350 56.95 3.28 -28.01
N GLY A 351 56.99 3.44 -29.34
CA GLY A 351 56.36 4.53 -30.07
C GLY A 351 54.83 4.64 -29.92
N CYS A 352 54.42 5.90 -29.76
CA CYS A 352 53.18 6.52 -30.23
C CYS A 352 51.91 5.64 -30.35
N MET A 353 51.19 5.46 -29.24
CA MET A 353 49.73 5.55 -29.19
C MET A 353 49.28 5.56 -27.72
N THR A 354 48.76 6.69 -27.25
CA THR A 354 48.24 6.81 -25.88
C THR A 354 46.89 6.09 -25.82
N MET A 355 46.85 4.93 -25.16
CA MET A 355 45.64 4.14 -24.92
C MET A 355 45.24 4.28 -23.45
N PHE A 356 44.10 4.92 -23.16
CA PHE A 356 43.53 4.94 -21.82
C PHE A 356 42.56 3.76 -21.66
N ILE A 357 42.88 2.82 -20.76
CA ILE A 357 42.00 1.72 -20.38
C ILE A 357 41.33 2.10 -19.05
N VAL A 358 40.01 2.27 -19.06
CA VAL A 358 39.21 2.45 -17.83
C VAL A 358 38.65 1.10 -17.42
N PHE A 359 39.08 0.56 -16.28
CA PHE A 359 38.46 -0.61 -15.68
C PHE A 359 37.24 -0.18 -14.87
N SER A 360 36.05 -0.63 -15.28
CA SER A 360 34.88 -0.64 -14.38
C SER A 360 34.68 -2.06 -13.86
N ALA A 361 34.61 -2.23 -12.55
CA ALA A 361 34.29 -3.49 -11.92
C ALA A 361 32.80 -3.51 -11.57
N SER A 362 32.06 -4.50 -12.05
CA SER A 362 30.82 -4.91 -11.40
C SER A 362 30.59 -6.42 -11.47
N PHE A 363 29.88 -6.89 -10.46
CA PHE A 363 29.61 -8.28 -10.12
C PHE A 363 28.89 -9.04 -11.24
N ALA A 364 29.31 -10.30 -11.42
CA ALA A 364 28.79 -11.35 -12.33
C ALA A 364 29.58 -11.55 -13.64
N GLY A 365 30.86 -11.87 -13.53
CA GLY A 365 31.55 -12.85 -14.42
C GLY A 365 31.61 -12.62 -15.93
N ILE A 366 31.12 -11.51 -16.47
CA ILE A 366 31.18 -11.18 -17.90
C ILE A 366 31.75 -9.77 -18.01
N VAL A 367 32.98 -9.67 -18.53
CA VAL A 367 33.65 -8.40 -18.83
C VAL A 367 33.12 -7.90 -20.17
N PHE A 368 32.31 -6.84 -20.17
CA PHE A 368 32.04 -6.06 -21.38
C PHE A 368 33.14 -5.01 -21.54
N ILE A 369 33.94 -5.14 -22.60
CA ILE A 369 34.87 -4.09 -23.03
C ILE A 369 34.05 -3.04 -23.80
N ILE A 370 33.71 -1.93 -23.16
CA ILE A 370 33.16 -0.76 -23.85
C ILE A 370 34.33 0.09 -24.31
N ILE A 371 34.60 0.08 -25.62
CA ILE A 371 35.53 1.02 -26.26
C ILE A 371 34.77 2.32 -26.53
N VAL A 372 35.00 3.36 -25.73
CA VAL A 372 34.55 4.71 -26.06
C VAL A 372 35.64 5.38 -26.90
N LEU A 373 35.43 5.44 -28.21
CA LEU A 373 36.21 6.29 -29.11
C LEU A 373 35.70 7.73 -28.97
N LEU A 374 36.39 8.58 -28.19
CA LEU A 374 36.19 10.02 -28.26
C LEU A 374 36.87 10.54 -29.53
N TYR A 375 36.05 10.90 -30.53
CA TYR A 375 36.48 11.68 -31.68
C TYR A 375 36.72 13.12 -31.21
N CYS A 376 37.99 13.51 -31.02
CA CYS A 376 38.36 14.93 -30.94
C CYS A 376 38.27 15.54 -32.34
N SER A 377 37.12 16.06 -32.73
CA SER A 377 37.04 17.06 -33.80
C SER A 377 37.51 18.40 -33.24
N GLY A 378 38.80 18.67 -33.42
CA GLY A 378 39.33 20.02 -33.27
C GLY A 378 38.67 20.96 -34.26
N ILE A 379 38.01 22.00 -33.75
CA ILE A 379 37.78 23.23 -34.53
C ILE A 379 38.87 24.21 -34.13
N PHE A 380 39.91 24.23 -34.95
CA PHE A 380 40.80 25.36 -35.14
C PHE A 380 39.97 26.58 -35.59
N LYS A 381 40.10 27.72 -34.92
CA LYS A 381 39.88 29.06 -35.50
C LYS A 381 40.88 30.08 -34.93
N GLY A 382 41.76 30.58 -35.80
CA GLY A 382 42.56 31.83 -35.69
C GLY A 382 43.79 31.71 -34.79
N LEU A 383 45.03 31.70 -35.27
CA LEU A 383 45.68 32.56 -36.27
C LEU A 383 46.71 31.79 -37.10
#